data_AF-A0A662TDN3-F1
#
_entry.id   AF-A0A662TDN3-F1
#
_cell.length_a   1.000
_cell.length_b   1.000
_cell.length_c   1.000
_cell.angle_alpha   90.00
_cell.angle_beta   90.00
_cell.angle_gamma   90.00
#
_symmetry.space_group_name_H-M   'P 1'
#
loop_
_entity.id
_entity.type
_entity.pdbx_description
1 polymer ?
#
loop_
_entity_poly.entity_id
_entity_poly.type
_entity_poly.pdbx_seq_one_letter_code
_entity_poly.pdbx_strand_id
1 'polypeptide(L)' 'MARAVGAGQPVLILKEGTSRSRGRAAQRNNIAAAKIIAEMVRSTLGPRGMDKILVDSIG' A
#
# COMPACT_ATOMS: atom_id res chain seq x y z
N MET A 1 11.55 -44.81 -1.94
CA MET A 1 12.35 -43.89 -2.78
C MET A 1 11.96 -42.45 -2.46
N ALA A 2 12.61 -41.86 -1.45
CA ALA A 2 12.39 -40.49 -1.00
C ALA A 2 13.35 -39.55 -1.76
N ARG A 3 12.81 -38.55 -2.47
CA ARG A 3 13.62 -37.50 -3.09
C ARG A 3 13.75 -36.33 -2.11
N ALA A 4 15.00 -36.01 -1.77
CA ALA A 4 15.36 -34.84 -0.99
C ALA A 4 14.89 -33.56 -1.71
N VAL A 5 14.07 -32.78 -1.01
CA VAL A 5 13.95 -31.34 -1.30
C VAL A 5 15.30 -30.73 -0.94
N GLY A 6 16.03 -30.26 -1.94
CA GLY A 6 17.35 -29.67 -1.77
C GLY A 6 17.32 -28.53 -0.76
N ALA A 7 18.27 -28.54 0.16
CA ALA A 7 18.62 -27.40 0.99
C ALA A 7 18.97 -26.22 0.07
N GLY A 8 18.13 -25.18 0.01
CA GLY A 8 18.47 -23.99 -0.78
C GLY A 8 17.37 -22.95 -1.03
N GLN A 9 16.09 -23.29 -0.98
CA GLN A 9 15.03 -22.29 -1.20
C GLN A 9 14.32 -21.95 0.12
N PRO A 10 14.52 -20.75 0.70
CA PRO A 10 13.82 -20.37 1.92
C PRO A 10 12.31 -20.26 1.65
N VAL A 11 11.53 -21.07 2.36
CA VAL A 11 10.07 -21.03 2.34
C VAL A 11 9.60 -19.94 3.30
N LEU A 12 9.03 -18.86 2.76
CA LEU A 12 8.51 -17.75 3.54
C LEU A 12 7.11 -18.11 4.07
N ILE A 13 7.00 -18.44 5.36
CA ILE A 13 5.70 -18.69 6.01
C ILE A 13 5.10 -17.35 6.40
N LEU A 14 4.03 -16.95 5.72
CA LEU A 14 3.27 -15.75 6.05
C LEU A 14 2.21 -16.07 7.11
N LYS A 15 1.86 -15.10 7.95
CA LYS A 15 0.77 -15.26 8.92
C LYS A 15 -0.54 -15.62 8.21
N GLU A 16 -1.35 -16.47 8.82
CA GLU A 16 -2.69 -16.79 8.35
C GLU A 16 -3.49 -15.51 8.13
N GLY A 17 -4.18 -15.41 6.98
CA GLY A 17 -4.90 -14.19 6.57
C GLY A 17 -4.07 -13.16 5.78
N THR A 18 -2.79 -13.42 5.51
CA THR A 18 -1.97 -12.52 4.65
C THR A 18 -2.46 -12.56 3.20
N SER A 19 -3.13 -11.51 2.74
CA SER A 19 -3.41 -11.30 1.31
C SER A 19 -2.24 -10.60 0.63
N ARG A 20 -1.89 -11.02 -0.58
CA ARG A 20 -0.82 -10.38 -1.36
C ARG A 20 -1.33 -10.00 -2.73
N SER A 21 -1.48 -8.71 -2.96
CA SER A 21 -1.73 -8.16 -4.30
C SER A 21 -0.40 -8.02 -5.04
N ARG A 22 -0.34 -8.45 -6.31
CA ARG A 22 0.86 -8.43 -7.15
C ARG A 22 0.52 -8.00 -8.57
N GLY A 23 1.55 -7.57 -9.31
CA GLY A 23 1.45 -7.23 -10.73
C GLY A 23 0.54 -6.04 -11.01
N ARG A 24 -0.18 -6.08 -12.13
CA ARG A 24 -0.98 -4.94 -12.63
C ARG A 24 -2.08 -4.49 -11.67
N ALA A 25 -2.69 -5.42 -10.92
CA ALA A 25 -3.73 -5.08 -9.94
C ALA A 25 -3.16 -4.22 -8.80
N ALA A 26 -2.01 -4.62 -8.24
CA ALA A 26 -1.30 -3.82 -7.23
C ALA A 26 -0.89 -2.45 -7.79
N GLN A 27 -0.38 -2.41 -9.02
CA GLN A 27 0.01 -1.16 -9.67
C GLN A 27 -1.18 -0.20 -9.84
N ARG A 28 -2.33 -0.70 -10.30
CA ARG A 28 -3.56 0.10 -10.45
C ARG A 28 -4.02 0.66 -9.10
N ASN A 29 -4.01 -0.16 -8.05
CA ASN A 29 -4.37 0.29 -6.72
C ASN A 29 -3.42 1.37 -6.19
N ASN A 30 -2.11 1.21 -6.40
CA ASN A 30 -1.12 2.21 -5.99
C ASN A 30 -1.31 3.55 -6.72
N ILE A 31 -1.59 3.52 -8.03
CA ILE A 31 -1.88 4.73 -8.80
C ILE A 31 -3.16 5.42 -8.29
N ALA A 32 -4.21 4.64 -8.02
CA ALA A 32 -5.45 5.20 -7.49
C ALA A 32 -5.23 5.86 -6.12
N ALA A 33 -4.51 5.19 -5.21
CA ALA A 33 -4.15 5.75 -3.91
C ALA A 33 -3.35 7.06 -4.05
N ALA A 34 -2.34 7.07 -4.92
CA ALA A 34 -1.53 8.26 -5.17
C ALA A 34 -2.36 9.43 -5.72
N LYS A 35 -3.30 9.16 -6.64
CA LYS A 35 -4.22 10.17 -7.16
C LYS A 35 -5.10 10.75 -6.07
N ILE A 36 -5.66 9.91 -5.20
CA ILE A 36 -6.52 10.35 -4.09
C ILE A 36 -5.73 11.29 -3.16
N ILE A 37 -4.52 10.91 -2.78
CA ILE A 37 -3.65 11.74 -1.93
C ILE A 37 -3.33 13.05 -2.63
N ALA A 38 -3.00 13.02 -3.93
CA ALA A 38 -2.70 14.22 -4.70
C ALA A 38 -3.90 15.19 -4.75
N GLU A 39 -5.12 14.68 -4.94
CA GLU A 39 -6.32 15.51 -4.91
C GLU A 39 -6.58 16.11 -3.53
N MET A 40 -6.34 15.37 -2.45
CA MET A 40 -6.50 15.88 -1.08
C MET A 40 -5.59 17.09 -0.79
N VAL A 41 -4.35 17.07 -1.28
CA VAL A 41 -3.36 18.14 -1.04
C VAL A 41 -3.33 19.21 -2.13
N ARG A 42 -4.02 19.01 -3.26
CA ARG A 42 -4.00 19.95 -4.41
C ARG A 42 -4.33 21.38 -4.01
N SER A 43 -5.29 21.58 -3.11
CA SER A 43 -5.74 22.91 -2.70
C SER A 43 -4.82 23.58 -1.66
N THR A 44 -3.79 22.89 -1.18
CA THR A 44 -2.89 23.39 -0.13
C THR A 44 -1.58 23.96 -0.70
N LEU A 45 -1.34 23.81 -2.00
CA LEU A 45 -0.10 24.24 -2.64
C LEU A 45 -0.19 25.68 -3.18
N GLY A 46 0.76 26.53 -2.79
CA GLY A 46 0.93 27.89 -3.31
C GLY A 46 0.66 28.99 -2.27
N PRO A 47 0.91 30.27 -2.61
CA PRO A 47 0.76 31.39 -1.68
C PRO A 47 -0.69 31.67 -1.25
N ARG A 48 -1.67 31.02 -1.89
CA ARG A 48 -3.10 31.01 -1.52
C ARG A 48 -3.62 29.61 -1.23
N GLY A 49 -2.74 28.69 -0.84
CA GLY A 49 -3.12 27.36 -0.40
C GLY A 49 -4.05 27.44 0.82
N MET A 50 -5.06 26.59 0.86
CA MET A 50 -5.96 26.47 2.01
C MET A 50 -5.43 25.43 2.99
N ASP A 51 -5.48 25.74 4.27
CA ASP A 51 -5.23 24.75 5.32
C ASP A 51 -6.35 23.71 5.39
N LYS A 52 -6.03 22.54 5.94
CA LYS A 52 -6.98 21.46 6.20
C LYS A 52 -7.07 21.25 7.71
N ILE A 53 -8.29 21.29 8.24
CA ILE A 53 -8.56 20.87 9.62
C ILE A 53 -8.69 19.35 9.60
N LEU A 54 -7.76 18.66 10.26
CA LEU A 54 -7.82 17.23 10.48
C LEU A 54 -8.47 16.97 11.85
N VAL A 55 -9.41 16.03 11.88
CA VAL A 55 -10.11 15.59 13.09
C VAL A 55 -9.60 14.19 13.40
N ASP A 56 -9.14 13.96 14.62
CA ASP A 56 -8.75 12.62 15.04
C ASP A 56 -10.00 11.80 15.39
N SER A 57 -9.87 10.49 15.36
CA SER A 57 -10.88 9.52 15.75
C SER A 57 -11.43 9.70 17.18
N ILE A 58 -10.71 10.42 18.05
CA ILE A 58 -11.10 10.72 19.44
C ILE A 58 -11.76 12.11 19.56
N GLY A 59 -11.66 12.96 18.51
CA GLY A 59 -12.08 14.36 18.50
C GLY A 59 -10.97 15.28 18.03
#